data_AF-A0A955VV09-F1
#
_entry.id   AF-A0A955VV09-F1
#
_cell.length_a   1.000
_cell.length_b   1.000
_cell.length_c   1.000
_cell.angle_alpha   90.00
_cell.angle_beta   90.00
_cell.angle_gamma   90.00
#
_symmetry.space_group_name_H-M   'P 1'
#
loop_
_entity.id
_entity.type
_entity.pdbx_description
1 polymer ?
#
loop_
_entity_poly.entity_id
_entity_poly.type
_entity_poly.pdbx_seq_one_letter_code
_entity_poly.pdbx_strand_id
1 'polypeptide(L)'
;MTGSGHDADARPAPPDPPFRALRQLNCPEGRRDAGLRHRLTPTWPRWFTGASLPDRLARALAARGAVDMKELAEAFEFFARVRRAVRRPVVADLCAGHGLVGLLFALFERGVEQVLLVDRQVPPAAAAIRAAFREVGPWVDAKVRWHALPL
;
A
#
# COMPACT_ATOMS: atom_id res chain seq x y z
N MET A 1 21.80 -8.40 -47.77
CA MET A 1 21.43 -7.05 -47.27
C MET A 1 19.93 -6.90 -47.39
N THR A 2 19.20 -7.13 -46.30
CA THR A 2 17.76 -6.87 -46.19
C THR A 2 17.51 -6.47 -44.75
N GLY A 3 16.98 -5.26 -44.57
CA GLY A 3 16.96 -4.52 -43.32
C GLY A 3 15.98 -5.09 -42.29
N SER A 4 16.44 -5.16 -41.05
CA SER A 4 15.59 -5.19 -39.87
C SER A 4 15.33 -3.74 -39.47
N GLY A 5 14.15 -3.24 -39.84
CA GLY A 5 13.60 -2.00 -39.29
C GLY A 5 13.43 -2.17 -37.79
N HIS A 6 14.43 -1.71 -37.03
CA HIS A 6 14.32 -1.53 -35.59
C HIS A 6 13.31 -0.41 -35.35
N ASP A 7 12.36 -0.65 -34.45
CA ASP A 7 11.38 0.29 -33.90
C ASP A 7 12.07 1.56 -33.34
N ALA A 8 12.49 2.46 -34.23
CA ALA A 8 13.13 3.72 -33.89
C ALA A 8 12.13 4.83 -33.51
N ASP A 9 10.83 4.53 -33.55
CA ASP A 9 9.76 5.53 -33.40
C ASP A 9 8.83 5.27 -32.19
N ALA A 10 9.24 4.38 -31.27
CA ALA A 10 8.54 4.21 -30.01
C ALA A 10 8.80 5.46 -29.14
N ARG A 11 7.81 6.37 -29.08
CA ARG A 11 7.86 7.49 -28.14
C ARG A 11 8.14 6.93 -26.73
N PRO A 12 9.11 7.51 -25.99
CA PRO A 12 9.38 7.05 -24.64
C PRO A 12 8.09 7.15 -23.82
N ALA A 13 7.80 6.09 -23.07
CA ALA A 13 6.66 6.09 -22.18
C ALA A 13 6.72 7.34 -21.28
N PRO A 14 5.57 8.00 -21.01
CA PRO A 14 5.56 9.14 -20.13
C PRO A 14 6.12 8.73 -18.75
N PRO A 15 6.85 9.62 -18.07
CA PRO A 15 7.40 9.30 -16.76
C PRO A 15 6.28 8.97 -15.79
N ASP A 16 6.53 8.01 -14.90
CA ASP A 16 5.58 7.65 -13.87
C ASP A 16 5.16 8.88 -13.05
N PRO A 17 3.86 9.06 -12.78
CA PRO A 17 3.40 10.19 -12.00
C PRO A 17 4.07 10.19 -10.62
N PRO A 18 4.27 11.37 -10.00
CA PRO A 18 4.85 11.44 -8.68
C PRO A 18 3.94 10.78 -7.64
N PHE A 19 4.56 10.13 -6.64
CA PHE A 19 3.88 9.62 -5.46
C PHE A 19 3.19 10.77 -4.71
N ARG A 20 1.89 10.60 -4.46
CA ARG A 20 1.05 11.54 -3.70
C ARG A 20 1.16 11.32 -2.20
N ALA A 21 1.24 10.05 -1.77
CA ALA A 21 1.36 9.68 -0.35
C ALA A 21 2.80 9.68 0.13
N LEU A 22 3.68 8.92 -0.55
CA LEU A 22 5.06 8.70 -0.14
C LEU A 22 5.99 9.65 -0.91
N ARG A 23 5.83 10.95 -0.69
CA ARG A 23 6.53 11.99 -1.48
C ARG A 23 8.06 11.90 -1.39
N GLN A 24 8.58 11.37 -0.29
CA GLN A 24 10.01 11.10 -0.11
C GLN A 24 10.59 10.13 -1.15
N LEU A 25 9.74 9.32 -1.79
CA LEU A 25 10.15 8.36 -2.83
C LEU A 25 10.22 8.98 -4.23
N ASN A 26 9.96 10.29 -4.38
CA ASN A 26 9.98 10.95 -5.69
C ASN A 26 11.40 11.26 -6.21
N CYS A 27 12.45 11.08 -5.41
CA CYS A 27 13.83 11.16 -5.88
C CYS A 27 14.23 9.89 -6.67
N PRO A 28 15.30 9.94 -7.49
CA PRO A 28 15.73 8.77 -8.28
C PRO A 28 16.02 7.51 -7.46
N GLU A 29 16.69 7.61 -6.29
CA GLU A 29 16.88 6.45 -5.42
C GLU A 29 15.54 5.92 -4.89
N GLY A 30 14.67 6.81 -4.43
CA GLY A 30 13.37 6.45 -3.87
C GLY A 30 12.47 5.74 -4.88
N ARG A 31 12.49 6.16 -6.15
CA ARG A 31 11.72 5.50 -7.22
C ARG A 31 12.25 4.12 -7.55
N ARG A 32 13.57 3.94 -7.59
CA ARG A 32 14.18 2.60 -7.74
C ARG A 32 13.76 1.69 -6.60
N ASP A 33 13.86 2.20 -5.38
CA ASP A 33 13.53 1.45 -4.17
C ASP A 33 12.04 1.09 -4.06
N ALA A 34 11.15 1.99 -4.47
CA ALA A 34 9.71 1.75 -4.50
C ALA A 34 9.30 0.58 -5.41
N GLY A 35 10.15 0.17 -6.36
CA GLY A 35 9.92 -0.98 -7.23
C GLY A 35 10.41 -2.32 -6.65
N LEU A 36 11.12 -2.31 -5.52
CA LEU A 36 11.76 -3.51 -4.98
C LEU A 36 10.77 -4.44 -4.29
N ARG A 37 10.82 -5.72 -4.64
CA ARG A 37 10.04 -6.81 -4.02
C ARG A 37 10.76 -7.44 -2.82
N HIS A 38 11.61 -6.66 -2.15
CA HIS A 38 12.28 -7.09 -0.93
C HIS A 38 11.39 -6.73 0.26
N ARG A 39 11.20 -7.68 1.18
CA ARG A 39 10.46 -7.42 2.42
C ARG A 39 11.04 -6.19 3.10
N LEU A 40 10.16 -5.35 3.62
CA LEU A 40 10.56 -4.29 4.51
C LEU A 40 11.23 -4.91 5.73
N THR A 41 12.44 -4.46 5.99
CA THR A 41 13.22 -4.80 7.18
C THR A 41 13.43 -3.55 8.01
N PRO A 42 13.84 -3.69 9.28
CA PRO A 42 14.21 -2.56 10.13
C PRO A 42 15.36 -1.67 9.60
N THR A 43 15.97 -1.97 8.44
CA THR A 43 16.98 -1.12 7.78
C THR A 43 16.41 -0.13 6.76
N TRP A 44 15.14 -0.28 6.37
CA TRP A 44 14.38 0.68 5.56
C TRP A 44 13.95 2.01 6.22
N PRO A 45 14.16 2.29 7.53
CA PRO A 45 13.79 3.57 8.14
C PRO A 45 14.34 4.81 7.44
N ARG A 46 15.37 4.70 6.58
CA ARG A 46 15.89 5.85 5.81
C ARG A 46 14.81 6.63 5.05
N TRP A 47 13.77 5.94 4.57
CA TRP A 47 12.63 6.58 3.88
C TRP A 47 11.47 6.94 4.82
N PHE A 48 11.48 6.44 6.05
CA PHE A 48 10.38 6.52 7.00
C PHE A 48 10.90 6.93 8.37
N THR A 49 11.56 8.09 8.46
CA THR A 49 12.19 8.59 9.70
C THR A 49 11.26 9.48 10.53
N GLY A 50 10.20 10.02 9.94
CA GLY A 50 9.34 11.00 10.59
C GLY A 50 8.37 10.43 11.63
N ALA A 51 7.62 11.33 12.28
CA ALA A 51 6.58 10.99 13.25
C ALA A 51 5.18 10.84 12.60
N SER A 52 5.09 10.99 11.28
CA SER A 52 3.83 10.92 10.55
C SER A 52 3.20 9.52 10.65
N LEU A 53 1.87 9.42 10.50
CA LEU A 53 1.19 8.13 10.48
C LEU A 53 1.72 7.18 9.38
N PRO A 54 2.00 7.65 8.13
CA PRO A 54 2.66 6.82 7.12
C PRO A 54 4.02 6.28 7.57
N ASP A 55 4.87 7.13 8.15
CA ASP A 55 6.20 6.71 8.61
C ASP A 55 6.12 5.68 9.74
N ARG A 56 5.23 5.93 10.72
CA ARG A 56 4.98 5.00 11.82
C ARG A 56 4.46 3.64 11.32
N LEU A 57 3.52 3.64 10.37
CA LEU A 57 2.99 2.42 9.78
C LEU A 57 4.05 1.65 8.99
N ALA A 58 4.83 2.33 8.15
CA ALA A 58 5.90 1.69 7.39
C ALA A 58 6.93 1.03 8.33
N ARG A 59 7.33 1.71 9.42
CA ARG A 59 8.22 1.11 10.44
C ARG A 59 7.58 -0.09 11.15
N ALA A 60 6.30 -0.01 11.53
CA ALA A 60 5.59 -1.09 12.20
C ALA A 60 5.43 -2.34 11.30
N LEU A 61 5.23 -2.14 9.98
CA LEU A 61 5.22 -3.21 8.98
C LEU A 61 6.62 -3.81 8.77
N ALA A 62 7.64 -2.96 8.70
CA ALA A 62 9.05 -3.36 8.56
C ALA A 62 9.55 -4.19 9.74
N ALA A 63 9.17 -3.82 10.97
CA ALA A 63 9.51 -4.58 12.18
C ALA A 63 8.94 -6.01 12.16
N ARG A 64 7.90 -6.26 11.37
CA ARG A 64 7.25 -7.58 11.24
C ARG A 64 7.60 -8.30 9.94
N GLY A 65 8.38 -7.69 9.04
CA GLY A 65 8.64 -8.25 7.72
C GLY A 65 7.35 -8.57 6.95
N ALA A 66 6.29 -7.79 7.14
CA ALA A 66 4.94 -8.19 6.77
C ALA A 66 4.59 -7.94 5.29
N VAL A 67 5.28 -7.00 4.64
CA VAL A 67 5.06 -6.58 3.25
C VAL A 67 6.39 -6.25 2.60
N ASP A 68 6.44 -6.26 1.27
CA ASP A 68 7.57 -5.71 0.52
C ASP A 68 7.43 -4.20 0.21
N MET A 69 8.53 -3.57 -0.21
CA MET A 69 8.57 -2.13 -0.47
C MET A 69 7.62 -1.72 -1.62
N LYS A 70 7.50 -2.58 -2.63
CA LYS A 70 6.61 -2.36 -3.78
C LYS A 70 5.15 -2.41 -3.36
N GLU A 71 4.75 -3.44 -2.63
CA GLU A 71 3.40 -3.59 -2.08
C GLU A 71 3.01 -2.39 -1.22
N LEU A 72 3.92 -1.92 -0.35
CA LEU A 72 3.70 -0.72 0.46
C LEU A 72 3.48 0.52 -0.43
N ALA A 73 4.38 0.76 -1.39
CA ALA A 73 4.33 1.93 -2.25
C ALA A 73 3.06 1.96 -3.12
N GLU A 74 2.71 0.82 -3.73
CA GLU A 74 1.50 0.67 -4.55
C GLU A 74 0.23 0.85 -3.73
N ALA A 75 0.15 0.26 -2.53
CA ALA A 75 -1.04 0.40 -1.67
C ALA A 75 -1.25 1.84 -1.21
N PHE A 76 -0.19 2.53 -0.75
CA PHE A 76 -0.27 3.93 -0.34
C PHE A 76 -0.65 4.85 -1.50
N GLU A 77 -0.09 4.61 -2.69
CA GLU A 77 -0.36 5.43 -3.85
C GLU A 77 -1.78 5.22 -4.37
N PHE A 78 -2.24 3.97 -4.46
CA PHE A 78 -3.60 3.64 -4.82
C PHE A 78 -4.59 4.32 -3.85
N PHE A 79 -4.39 4.13 -2.54
CA PHE A 79 -5.17 4.79 -1.50
C PHE A 79 -5.20 6.31 -1.68
N ALA A 80 -4.04 6.96 -1.83
CA ALA A 80 -3.96 8.41 -1.97
C ALA A 80 -4.70 8.95 -3.20
N ARG A 81 -4.74 8.19 -4.29
CA ARG A 81 -5.43 8.56 -5.52
C ARG A 81 -6.94 8.43 -5.41
N VAL A 82 -7.42 7.34 -4.81
CA VAL A 82 -8.86 7.01 -4.87
C VAL A 82 -9.64 7.51 -3.65
N ARG A 83 -8.99 7.67 -2.49
CA ARG A 83 -9.70 7.87 -1.20
C ARG A 83 -10.72 9.01 -1.20
N ARG A 84 -10.41 10.13 -1.85
CA ARG A 84 -11.31 11.29 -1.87
C ARG A 84 -12.59 11.03 -2.66
N ALA A 85 -12.51 10.21 -3.70
CA ALA A 85 -13.65 9.86 -4.54
C ALA A 85 -14.52 8.77 -3.90
N VAL A 86 -13.90 7.79 -3.25
CA VAL A 86 -14.60 6.57 -2.81
C VAL A 86 -14.94 6.54 -1.33
N ARG A 87 -14.35 7.40 -0.48
CA ARG A 87 -14.62 7.35 0.97
C ARG A 87 -16.11 7.55 1.27
N ARG A 88 -16.64 6.62 2.06
CA ARG A 88 -18.01 6.56 2.56
C ARG A 88 -17.98 5.97 3.98
N PRO A 89 -19.08 6.06 4.75
CA PRO A 89 -19.16 5.41 6.06
C PRO A 89 -18.81 3.92 6.01
N VAL A 90 -19.15 3.23 4.90
CA VAL A 90 -18.75 1.85 4.63
C VAL A 90 -17.96 1.78 3.33
N VAL A 91 -16.80 1.12 3.37
CA VAL A 91 -15.96 0.85 2.19
C VAL A 91 -15.73 -0.65 2.07
N ALA A 92 -15.87 -1.19 0.86
CA ALA A 92 -15.49 -2.56 0.56
C ALA A 92 -14.19 -2.58 -0.26
N ASP A 93 -13.22 -3.37 0.20
CA ASP A 93 -12.00 -3.72 -0.52
C ASP A 93 -12.21 -5.12 -1.11
N LEU A 94 -12.39 -5.20 -2.43
CA LEU A 94 -12.68 -6.45 -3.13
C LEU A 94 -11.38 -7.04 -3.68
N CYS A 95 -11.24 -8.36 -3.57
CA CYS A 95 -9.96 -9.04 -3.81
C CYS A 95 -8.87 -8.44 -2.92
N ALA A 96 -9.21 -8.27 -1.63
CA ALA A 96 -8.41 -7.52 -0.67
C ALA A 96 -7.01 -8.10 -0.46
N GLY A 97 -6.77 -9.36 -0.82
CA GLY A 97 -5.52 -10.06 -0.56
C GLY A 97 -5.24 -10.05 0.93
N HIS A 98 -4.19 -9.36 1.35
CA HIS A 98 -3.83 -9.20 2.76
C HIS A 98 -4.52 -8.01 3.46
N GLY A 99 -5.32 -7.24 2.73
CA GLY A 99 -6.15 -6.14 3.23
C GLY A 99 -5.47 -4.77 3.32
N LEU A 100 -4.30 -4.57 2.69
CA LEU A 100 -3.51 -3.34 2.87
C LEU A 100 -4.30 -2.07 2.56
N VAL A 101 -4.97 -2.01 1.41
CA VAL A 101 -5.69 -0.79 0.98
C VAL A 101 -6.89 -0.52 1.89
N GLY A 102 -7.72 -1.51 2.17
CA GLY A 102 -8.83 -1.35 3.11
C GLY A 102 -8.37 -0.95 4.51
N LEU A 103 -7.26 -1.51 5.01
CA LEU A 103 -6.68 -1.10 6.29
C LEU A 103 -6.19 0.36 6.27
N LEU A 104 -5.68 0.86 5.14
CA LEU A 104 -5.35 2.30 4.99
C LEU A 104 -6.60 3.17 5.11
N PHE A 105 -7.76 2.76 4.55
CA PHE A 105 -9.03 3.47 4.77
C PHE A 105 -9.41 3.52 6.25
N ALA A 106 -9.33 2.39 6.96
CA ALA A 106 -9.65 2.33 8.38
C ALA A 106 -8.74 3.24 9.23
N LEU A 107 -7.44 3.30 8.88
CA LEU A 107 -6.45 4.08 9.62
C LEU A 107 -6.55 5.58 9.35
N PHE A 108 -6.63 5.99 8.08
CA PHE A 108 -6.46 7.38 7.65
C PHE A 108 -7.77 8.16 7.47
N GLU A 109 -8.87 7.50 7.10
CA GLU A 109 -10.14 8.17 6.85
C GLU A 109 -11.04 8.08 8.10
N ARG A 110 -11.09 9.17 8.88
CA ARG A 110 -11.85 9.21 10.15
C ARG A 110 -13.34 8.90 9.96
N GLY A 111 -13.95 9.39 8.89
CA GLY A 111 -15.37 9.19 8.56
C GLY A 111 -15.70 7.84 7.93
N VAL A 112 -14.72 6.95 7.72
CA VAL A 112 -14.99 5.54 7.43
C VAL A 112 -15.26 4.85 8.75
N GLU A 113 -16.48 4.36 8.93
CA GLU A 113 -16.96 3.66 10.13
C GLU A 113 -16.72 2.15 10.00
N GLN A 114 -16.80 1.61 8.78
CA GLN A 114 -16.59 0.19 8.51
C GLN A 114 -15.82 -0.05 7.22
N VAL A 115 -14.90 -1.01 7.26
CA VAL A 115 -14.18 -1.55 6.11
C VAL A 115 -14.46 -3.04 6.00
N LEU A 116 -14.97 -3.45 4.85
CA LEU A 116 -15.18 -4.85 4.48
C LEU A 116 -13.99 -5.31 3.64
N LEU A 117 -13.18 -6.23 4.17
CA LEU A 117 -12.12 -6.89 3.41
C LEU A 117 -12.70 -8.19 2.84
N VAL A 118 -12.89 -8.25 1.52
CA VAL A 118 -13.53 -9.37 0.84
C VAL A 118 -12.51 -10.09 -0.04
N ASP A 119 -12.30 -11.37 0.24
CA ASP A 119 -11.42 -12.25 -0.54
C ASP A 119 -11.88 -13.71 -0.41
N ARG A 120 -11.28 -14.62 -1.16
CA ARG A 120 -11.57 -16.06 -1.07
C ARG A 120 -11.11 -16.68 0.25
N GLN A 121 -10.06 -16.13 0.83
CA GLN A 121 -9.47 -16.60 2.08
C GLN A 121 -8.77 -15.46 2.81
N VAL A 122 -8.42 -15.67 4.08
CA VAL A 122 -7.54 -14.77 4.84
C VAL A 122 -6.09 -15.25 4.65
N PRO A 123 -5.18 -14.49 4.01
CA PRO A 123 -3.80 -14.91 3.89
C PRO A 123 -3.09 -14.98 5.25
N PRO A 124 -2.12 -15.89 5.45
CA PRO A 124 -1.36 -15.97 6.71
C PRO A 124 -0.68 -14.66 7.11
N ALA A 125 -0.19 -13.89 6.14
CA ALA A 125 0.45 -12.59 6.37
C ALA A 125 -0.51 -11.50 6.89
N ALA A 126 -1.84 -11.66 6.73
CA ALA A 126 -2.82 -10.65 7.11
C ALA A 126 -2.81 -10.37 8.63
N ALA A 127 -2.51 -11.38 9.45
CA ALA A 127 -2.41 -11.20 10.90
C ALA A 127 -1.26 -10.25 11.29
N ALA A 128 -0.07 -10.42 10.68
CA ALA A 128 1.08 -9.58 10.93
C ALA A 128 0.84 -8.13 10.45
N ILE A 129 0.19 -7.98 9.29
CA ILE A 129 -0.20 -6.67 8.75
C ILE A 129 -1.21 -5.98 9.69
N ARG A 130 -2.30 -6.67 10.06
CA ARG A 130 -3.32 -6.11 10.97
C ARG A 130 -2.73 -5.72 12.32
N ALA A 131 -1.78 -6.49 12.85
CA ALA A 131 -1.06 -6.13 14.07
C ALA A 131 -0.25 -4.83 13.93
N ALA A 132 0.42 -4.60 12.80
CA ALA A 132 1.13 -3.34 12.53
C ALA A 132 0.16 -2.14 12.49
N PHE A 133 -1.00 -2.31 11.84
CA PHE A 133 -2.03 -1.27 11.79
C PHE A 133 -2.60 -0.96 13.17
N ARG A 134 -2.90 -1.99 13.98
CA ARG A 134 -3.41 -1.85 15.36
C ARG A 134 -2.42 -1.12 16.26
N GLU A 135 -1.12 -1.39 16.13
CA GLU A 135 -0.07 -0.69 16.88
C GLU A 135 -0.08 0.82 16.60
N VAL A 136 -0.27 1.21 15.34
CA VAL A 136 -0.25 2.61 14.94
C VAL A 136 -1.57 3.33 15.20
N GLY A 137 -2.69 2.64 14.96
CA GLY A 137 -4.05 3.14 15.19
C GLY A 137 -4.93 2.06 15.81
N PRO A 138 -5.06 2.00 17.15
CA PRO A 138 -5.85 0.98 17.84
C PRO A 138 -7.32 0.92 17.42
N TRP A 139 -7.87 2.03 16.89
CA TRP A 139 -9.24 2.12 16.38
C TRP A 139 -9.49 1.32 15.09
N VAL A 140 -8.44 0.91 14.37
CA VAL A 140 -8.58 0.15 13.11
C VAL A 140 -9.37 -1.14 13.32
N ASP A 141 -9.12 -1.84 14.43
CA ASP A 141 -9.75 -3.13 14.72
C ASP A 141 -11.27 -3.02 14.87
N ALA A 142 -11.78 -1.88 15.36
CA ALA A 142 -13.21 -1.64 15.51
C ALA A 142 -13.92 -1.43 14.15
N LYS A 143 -13.18 -1.05 13.11
CA LYS A 143 -13.72 -0.72 11.79
C LYS A 143 -13.70 -1.90 10.81
N VAL A 144 -12.82 -2.88 11.02
CA VAL A 144 -12.47 -3.86 9.96
C VAL A 144 -13.19 -5.19 10.16
N ARG A 145 -13.85 -5.68 9.11
CA ARG A 145 -14.43 -7.03 9.04
C ARG A 145 -13.90 -7.77 7.83
N TRP A 146 -13.52 -9.03 8.03
CA TRP A 146 -13.12 -9.91 6.92
C TRP A 146 -14.30 -10.78 6.50
N HIS A 147 -14.52 -10.88 5.19
CA HIS A 147 -15.49 -11.77 4.59
C HIS A 147 -14.76 -12.72 3.63
N ALA A 148 -14.48 -13.93 4.11
CA ALA A 148 -13.97 -15.01 3.28
C ALA A 148 -15.17 -15.66 2.57
N LEU A 149 -15.30 -15.43 1.27
CA LEU A 149 -16.42 -15.92 0.47
C LEU A 149 -15.90 -16.82 -0.65
N PRO A 150 -16.57 -17.95 -0.96
CA PRO A 150 -16.28 -18.68 -2.19
C PRO A 150 -16.70 -17.80 -3.39
N LEU A 151 -15.73 -17.16 -4.05
CA LEU A 151 -15.90 -16.38 -5.29
C LEU A 151 -15.76 -17.28 -6.52
#